data_AF-A0A7C9AQV1-F1
#
_entry.id   AF-A0A7C9AQV1-F1
#
_cell.length_a   1.000
_cell.length_b   1.000
_cell.length_c   1.000
_cell.angle_alpha   90.00
_cell.angle_beta   90.00
_cell.angle_gamma   90.00
#
_symmetry.space_group_name_H-M   'P 1'
#
loop_
_entity.id
_entity.type
_entity.pdbx_description
1 polymer ?
#
loop_
_entity_poly.entity_id
_entity_poly.type
_entity_poly.pdbx_seq_one_letter_code
_entity_poly.pdbx_strand_id
1 'polypeptide(L)'
;LSKFPLTYLNLSYNHFEGEVPVGRVFANASAVFLAGNPKLCGGVVELHLPRCTRKKVNRKTLSTKLTLTISCVCALIGMAAVLSLYCIYHSKKRQSPLGEPSSLLVSSFREHFLQVSYKMLRKATQG
;
A
#
# COMPACT_ATOMS: atom_id res chain seq x y z
N LEU A 1 -28.24 14.26 -26.79
CA LEU A 1 -27.82 15.11 -25.64
C LEU A 1 -27.28 16.42 -26.22
N SER A 2 -27.87 17.53 -25.83
CA SER A 2 -27.79 18.85 -26.45
C SER A 2 -26.37 19.37 -26.70
N LYS A 3 -26.09 19.70 -27.95
CA LYS A 3 -24.86 20.35 -28.42
C LYS A 3 -25.02 21.86 -28.19
N PHE A 4 -24.86 22.32 -26.95
CA PHE A 4 -24.69 23.74 -26.67
C PHE A 4 -23.21 24.08 -26.89
N PRO A 5 -22.84 24.75 -28.00
CA PRO A 5 -21.45 25.12 -28.23
C PRO A 5 -21.06 26.17 -27.19
N LEU A 6 -19.99 25.90 -26.44
CA LEU A 6 -19.39 26.90 -25.57
C LEU A 6 -18.76 27.98 -26.47
N THR A 7 -19.36 29.18 -26.51
CA THR A 7 -18.92 30.30 -27.36
C THR A 7 -18.03 31.29 -26.62
N TYR A 8 -17.96 31.19 -25.29
CA TYR A 8 -17.18 32.06 -24.42
C TYR A 8 -16.62 31.24 -23.25
N LEU A 9 -15.32 31.39 -23.01
CA LEU A 9 -14.60 30.70 -21.94
C LEU A 9 -13.58 31.64 -21.31
N ASN A 10 -13.80 32.01 -20.05
CA ASN A 10 -12.83 32.79 -19.30
C ASN A 10 -12.19 31.93 -18.21
N LEU A 11 -10.87 31.71 -18.34
CA LEU A 11 -10.03 30.97 -17.40
C LEU A 11 -8.91 31.87 -16.84
N SER A 12 -9.07 33.18 -16.94
CA SER A 12 -8.03 34.14 -16.54
C SER A 12 -7.75 34.08 -15.03
N TYR A 13 -6.54 34.47 -14.63
CA TYR A 13 -6.06 34.60 -13.25
C TYR A 13 -6.21 33.32 -12.43
N ASN A 14 -5.91 32.18 -13.05
CA ASN A 14 -5.82 30.89 -12.40
C ASN A 14 -4.36 30.42 -12.33
N HIS A 15 -4.16 29.21 -11.82
CA HIS A 15 -2.85 28.56 -11.73
C HIS A 15 -2.76 27.37 -12.71
N PHE A 16 -3.36 27.49 -13.90
CA PHE A 16 -3.30 26.42 -14.89
C PHE A 16 -1.90 26.31 -15.50
N GLU A 17 -1.54 25.07 -15.85
CA GLU A 17 -0.21 24.72 -16.37
C GLU A 17 -0.34 23.77 -17.56
N GLY A 18 0.64 23.82 -18.47
CA GLY A 18 0.75 22.86 -19.56
C GLY A 18 0.19 23.36 -20.89
N GLU A 19 -0.01 22.40 -21.81
CA GLU A 19 -0.39 22.68 -23.20
C GLU A 19 -1.88 22.99 -23.34
N VAL A 20 -2.20 24.10 -24.00
CA VAL A 20 -3.59 24.47 -24.31
C VAL A 20 -4.10 23.63 -25.48
N PRO A 21 -5.29 22.98 -25.38
CA PRO A 21 -5.88 22.24 -26.48
C PRO A 21 -6.14 23.13 -27.70
N VAL A 22 -6.06 22.58 -28.92
CA VAL A 22 -6.31 23.34 -30.16
C VAL A 22 -7.73 23.18 -30.72
N GLY A 23 -8.60 22.44 -30.03
CA GLY A 23 -9.93 22.09 -30.52
C GLY A 23 -11.09 22.84 -29.84
N ARG A 24 -12.26 22.80 -30.49
CA ARG A 24 -13.52 23.36 -29.97
C ARG A 24 -13.39 24.85 -29.63
N VAL A 25 -13.80 25.29 -28.44
CA VAL A 25 -13.73 26.69 -28.00
C VAL A 25 -12.30 27.23 -28.03
N PHE A 26 -11.28 26.39 -27.77
CA PHE A 26 -9.88 26.78 -27.79
C PHE A 26 -9.30 27.02 -29.20
N ALA A 27 -10.04 26.66 -30.25
CA ALA A 27 -9.69 27.03 -31.62
C ALA A 27 -10.02 28.50 -31.93
N ASN A 28 -10.89 29.12 -31.12
CA ASN A 28 -11.29 30.51 -31.28
C ASN A 28 -10.62 31.37 -30.19
N ALA A 29 -9.48 31.97 -30.50
CA ALA A 29 -8.73 32.80 -29.55
C ALA A 29 -9.53 34.01 -29.03
N SER A 30 -10.48 34.52 -29.81
CA SER A 30 -11.36 35.62 -29.36
C SER A 30 -12.42 35.17 -28.35
N ALA A 31 -12.69 33.87 -28.24
CA ALA A 31 -13.65 33.29 -27.31
C ALA A 31 -13.01 32.81 -25.99
N VAL A 32 -11.67 32.75 -25.91
CA VAL A 32 -10.96 32.17 -24.76
C VAL A 32 -10.02 33.19 -24.12
N PHE A 33 -10.22 33.40 -22.82
CA PHE A 33 -9.40 34.33 -22.01
C PHE A 33 -8.53 33.54 -21.04
N LEU A 34 -7.21 33.60 -21.22
CA LEU A 34 -6.21 32.83 -20.47
C LEU A 34 -5.22 33.70 -19.68
N ALA A 35 -5.45 35.02 -19.61
CA ALA A 35 -4.55 35.97 -18.96
C ALA A 35 -4.23 35.55 -17.52
N GLY A 36 -3.03 35.80 -17.01
CA GLY A 36 -2.68 35.47 -15.63
C GLY A 36 -2.39 33.99 -15.34
N ASN A 37 -2.26 33.13 -16.36
CA ASN A 37 -1.81 31.74 -16.21
C ASN A 37 -0.38 31.55 -16.80
N PRO A 38 0.68 31.93 -16.08
CA PRO A 38 2.04 32.04 -16.63
C PRO A 38 2.70 30.71 -17.04
N LYS A 39 2.12 29.58 -16.63
CA LYS A 39 2.65 28.24 -16.90
C LYS A 39 1.93 27.53 -18.06
N LEU A 40 1.02 28.22 -18.75
CA LEU A 40 0.43 27.73 -19.99
C LEU A 40 1.39 27.88 -21.17
N CYS A 41 1.28 26.97 -22.12
CA CYS A 41 2.07 26.95 -23.34
C CYS A 41 1.25 26.35 -24.51
N GLY A 42 1.74 26.49 -25.74
CA GLY A 42 1.14 25.86 -26.93
C GLY A 42 -0.20 26.49 -27.32
N GLY A 43 -1.17 25.66 -27.72
CA GLY A 43 -2.43 26.11 -28.27
C GLY A 43 -2.32 26.67 -29.70
N VAL A 44 -3.37 27.36 -30.15
CA VAL A 44 -3.38 28.05 -31.44
C VAL A 44 -2.49 29.29 -31.39
N VAL A 45 -1.94 29.70 -32.54
CA VAL A 45 -0.93 30.77 -32.64
C VAL A 45 -1.47 32.11 -32.14
N GLU A 46 -2.76 32.35 -32.34
CA GLU A 46 -3.50 33.56 -31.97
C GLU A 46 -3.58 33.79 -30.45
N LEU A 47 -3.36 32.75 -29.63
CA LEU A 47 -3.27 32.87 -28.17
C LEU A 47 -1.94 33.46 -27.69
N HIS A 48 -0.93 33.58 -28.56
CA HIS A 48 0.38 34.15 -28.26
C HIS A 48 1.10 33.51 -27.05
N LEU A 49 0.81 32.23 -26.77
CA LEU A 49 1.45 31.49 -25.70
C LEU A 49 2.84 30.98 -26.13
N PRO A 50 3.79 30.82 -25.18
CA PRO A 50 5.10 30.25 -25.48
C PRO A 50 4.96 28.79 -25.95
N ARG A 51 5.91 28.30 -26.75
CA ARG A 51 5.92 26.88 -27.15
C ARG A 51 6.15 25.98 -25.95
N CYS A 52 5.43 24.86 -25.89
CA CYS A 52 5.66 23.87 -24.85
C CYS A 52 7.03 23.22 -24.99
N THR A 53 7.82 23.27 -23.91
CA THR A 53 9.06 22.50 -23.85
C THR A 53 8.70 21.07 -23.48
N ARG A 54 8.79 20.13 -24.44
CA ARG A 54 8.77 18.69 -24.10
C ARG A 54 10.05 18.39 -23.34
N LYS A 55 10.02 18.55 -22.00
CA LYS A 55 10.98 17.88 -21.15
C LYS A 55 10.84 16.39 -21.45
N LYS A 56 11.89 15.76 -21.95
CA LYS A 56 12.01 14.31 -21.96
C LYS A 56 11.86 13.89 -20.50
N VAL A 57 10.66 13.49 -20.10
CA VAL A 57 10.46 12.85 -18.82
C VAL A 57 11.24 11.55 -18.97
N ASN A 58 12.46 11.51 -18.45
CA ASN A 58 13.15 10.28 -18.15
C ASN A 58 12.30 9.62 -17.05
N ARG A 59 11.19 9.00 -17.45
CA ARG A 59 10.50 8.03 -16.62
C ARG A 59 11.56 6.97 -16.38
N LYS A 60 12.19 7.03 -15.21
CA LYS A 60 13.01 5.94 -14.71
C LYS A 60 12.05 4.76 -14.63
N THR A 61 12.03 3.94 -15.67
CA THR A 61 11.33 2.68 -15.66
C THR A 61 12.00 1.88 -14.55
N LEU A 62 11.25 1.55 -13.49
CA LEU A 62 11.74 0.62 -12.49
C LEU A 62 12.12 -0.66 -13.24
N SER A 63 13.38 -1.08 -13.11
CA SER A 63 13.86 -2.27 -13.80
C SER A 63 12.95 -3.45 -13.44
N THR A 64 12.60 -4.27 -14.42
CA THR A 64 11.79 -5.48 -14.22
C THR A 64 12.32 -6.34 -13.07
N LYS A 65 13.64 -6.37 -12.89
CA LYS A 65 14.30 -7.06 -11.76
C LYS A 65 13.86 -6.50 -10.41
N LEU A 66 13.85 -5.17 -10.24
CA LEU A 66 13.44 -4.51 -9.00
C LEU A 66 11.95 -4.72 -8.73
N THR A 67 11.10 -4.65 -9.76
CA THR A 67 9.66 -4.92 -9.63
C THR A 67 9.40 -6.37 -9.20
N LEU A 68 10.13 -7.35 -9.77
CA LEU A 68 10.02 -8.75 -9.39
C LEU A 68 10.51 -9.01 -7.96
N THR A 69 11.62 -8.38 -7.55
CA THR A 69 12.13 -8.50 -6.17
C THR A 69 11.12 -7.97 -5.16
N ILE A 70 10.56 -6.78 -5.37
CA ILE A 70 9.55 -6.19 -4.48
C ILE A 70 8.32 -7.10 -4.40
N SER A 71 7.83 -7.59 -5.55
CA SER A 71 6.69 -8.51 -5.60
C SER A 71 6.94 -9.79 -4.80
N CYS A 72 8.12 -10.42 -4.96
CA CYS A 72 8.48 -11.64 -4.24
C CYS A 72 8.56 -11.41 -2.72
N VAL A 73 9.19 -10.32 -2.28
CA VAL A 73 9.28 -9.97 -0.86
C VAL A 73 7.89 -9.73 -0.25
N CYS A 74 7.03 -8.98 -0.93
CA CYS A 74 5.66 -8.75 -0.47
C CYS A 74 4.85 -10.06 -0.38
N ALA A 75 4.99 -10.96 -1.35
CA ALA A 75 4.32 -12.25 -1.34
C ALA A 75 4.77 -13.13 -0.15
N LEU A 76 6.07 -13.20 0.13
CA LEU A 76 6.61 -13.96 1.25
C LEU A 76 6.11 -13.45 2.61
N ILE A 77 6.11 -12.13 2.80
CA ILE A 77 5.61 -11.49 4.03
C ILE A 77 4.11 -11.77 4.18
N GLY A 78 3.34 -11.64 3.10
CA GLY A 78 1.91 -11.92 3.10
C GLY A 78 1.60 -13.38 3.47
N MET A 79 2.31 -14.34 2.88
CA MET A 79 2.14 -15.75 3.20
C MET A 79 2.47 -16.06 4.66
N ALA A 80 3.58 -15.52 5.18
CA ALA A 80 3.96 -15.71 6.58
C ALA A 80 2.92 -15.13 7.56
N ALA A 81 2.36 -13.96 7.24
CA ALA A 81 1.29 -13.34 8.04
C ALA A 81 -0.01 -14.17 8.02
N VAL A 82 -0.40 -14.72 6.87
CA VAL A 82 -1.60 -15.58 6.78
C VAL A 82 -1.40 -16.86 7.58
N LEU A 83 -0.23 -17.50 7.46
CA LEU A 83 0.08 -18.72 8.22
C LEU A 83 0.11 -18.46 9.72
N SER A 84 0.70 -17.35 10.18
CA SER A 84 0.73 -17.02 11.61
C SER A 84 -0.67 -16.77 12.16
N LEU A 85 -1.52 -16.03 11.43
CA LEU A 85 -2.92 -15.82 11.80
C LEU A 85 -3.71 -17.13 11.83
N TYR A 86 -3.49 -18.01 10.85
CA TYR A 86 -4.11 -19.33 10.82
C TYR A 86 -3.70 -20.19 12.03
N CYS A 87 -2.40 -20.21 12.36
CA CYS A 87 -1.88 -20.91 13.53
C CYS A 87 -2.48 -20.35 14.83
N ILE A 88 -2.57 -19.02 14.99
CA ILE A 88 -3.16 -18.37 16.17
C ILE A 88 -4.65 -18.68 16.30
N TYR A 89 -5.40 -18.67 15.20
CA TYR A 89 -6.81 -19.03 15.20
C TYR A 89 -7.01 -20.48 15.63
N HIS A 90 -6.20 -21.40 15.10
CA HIS A 90 -6.33 -22.82 15.41
C HIS A 90 -5.80 -23.18 16.80
N SER A 91 -4.79 -22.48 17.31
CA SER A 91 -4.31 -22.65 18.68
C SER A 91 -5.35 -22.16 19.71
N LYS A 92 -6.02 -21.03 19.44
CA LYS A 92 -7.15 -20.57 20.26
C LYS A 92 -8.34 -21.52 20.22
N LYS A 93 -8.63 -22.12 19.06
CA LYS A 93 -9.70 -23.13 18.93
C LYS A 93 -9.37 -24.43 19.69
N ARG A 94 -8.10 -24.86 19.71
CA ARG A 94 -7.64 -26.02 20.51
C ARG A 94 -7.62 -25.76 22.01
N GLN A 95 -7.67 -24.50 22.46
CA GLN A 95 -7.75 -24.16 23.88
C GLN A 95 -9.14 -24.37 24.49
N SER A 96 -10.13 -24.83 23.71
CA SER A 96 -11.42 -25.33 24.22
C SER A 96 -11.70 -26.71 23.60
N PRO A 97 -11.65 -27.87 24.30
CA PRO A 97 -11.12 -28.26 25.62
C PRO A 97 -9.91 -29.23 25.55
N LEU A 98 -8.97 -29.10 26.50
CA LEU A 98 -7.95 -30.06 26.98
C LEU A 98 -6.99 -30.74 25.98
N GLY A 99 -5.70 -30.38 26.02
CA GLY A 99 -4.62 -31.04 25.27
C GLY A 99 -3.40 -31.34 26.15
N GLU A 100 -3.48 -32.48 26.84
CA GLU A 100 -2.39 -33.24 27.46
C GLU A 100 -1.08 -33.21 26.64
N PRO A 101 0.08 -32.91 27.26
CA PRO A 101 1.37 -33.30 26.71
C PRO A 101 1.55 -34.81 26.90
N SER A 102 2.14 -35.50 25.92
CA SER A 102 2.49 -36.93 25.91
C SER A 102 2.47 -37.59 27.29
N SER A 103 1.34 -38.24 27.62
CA SER A 103 0.96 -38.68 28.97
C SER A 103 1.99 -39.58 29.66
N LEU A 104 2.83 -40.29 28.92
CA LEU A 104 3.93 -41.10 29.48
C LEU A 104 5.15 -40.30 29.92
N LEU A 105 5.52 -39.24 29.20
CA LEU A 105 6.64 -38.38 29.60
C LEU A 105 6.22 -37.48 30.78
N VAL A 106 5.02 -36.91 30.72
CA VAL A 106 4.49 -36.07 31.80
C VAL A 106 4.25 -36.86 33.08
N SER A 107 3.73 -38.09 32.99
CA SER A 107 3.56 -38.95 34.17
C SER A 107 4.91 -39.40 34.74
N SER A 108 5.87 -39.79 33.89
CA SER A 108 7.23 -40.16 34.32
C SER A 108 7.94 -39.01 35.03
N PHE A 109 7.87 -37.80 34.48
CA PHE A 109 8.43 -36.61 35.13
C PHE A 109 7.72 -36.28 36.44
N ARG A 110 6.38 -36.40 36.50
CA ARG A 110 5.60 -36.10 37.71
C ARG A 110 5.85 -37.08 38.85
N GLU A 111 5.89 -38.39 38.57
CA GLU A 111 6.21 -39.42 39.58
C GLU A 111 7.64 -39.24 40.11
N HIS A 112 8.60 -38.98 39.22
CA HIS A 112 9.99 -38.75 39.64
C HIS A 112 10.12 -37.48 40.48
N PHE A 113 9.48 -36.38 40.09
CA PHE A 113 9.50 -35.13 40.86
C PHE A 113 8.78 -35.25 42.20
N LEU A 114 7.66 -35.97 42.27
CA LEU A 114 6.92 -36.19 43.51
C LEU A 114 7.72 -37.05 44.50
N GLN A 115 8.41 -38.09 44.02
CA GLN A 115 9.30 -38.88 44.88
C GLN A 115 10.50 -38.08 45.39
N VAL A 116 11.11 -37.25 44.55
CA VAL A 116 12.20 -36.35 44.96
C VAL A 116 11.69 -35.32 45.96
N SER A 117 10.55 -34.68 45.70
CA SER A 117 9.93 -33.69 46.59
C SER A 117 9.53 -34.30 47.94
N TYR A 118 8.91 -35.48 47.96
CA TYR A 118 8.53 -36.18 49.19
C TYR A 118 9.76 -36.61 50.00
N LYS A 119 10.82 -37.11 49.35
CA LYS A 119 12.10 -37.40 50.04
C LYS A 119 12.70 -36.14 50.65
N MET A 120 12.63 -35.00 49.98
CA MET A 120 13.13 -33.73 50.47
C MET A 120 12.30 -33.19 51.64
N LEU A 121 10.97 -33.26 51.54
CA LEU A 121 10.05 -32.91 52.63
C LEU A 121 10.29 -33.79 53.85
N ARG A 122 10.32 -35.12 53.69
CA ARG A 122 10.58 -36.06 54.79
C ARG A 122 11.94 -35.82 55.45
N LYS A 123 12.95 -35.43 54.68
CA LYS A 123 14.29 -35.10 55.18
C LYS A 123 14.33 -33.74 55.89
N ALA A 124 13.49 -32.79 55.47
CA ALA A 124 13.38 -31.47 56.08
C ALA A 124 12.54 -31.47 57.37
N THR A 125 11.53 -32.35 57.46
CA THR A 125 10.59 -32.35 58.59
C THR A 125 10.99 -33.24 59.76
N GLN A 126 12.17 -33.88 59.77
CA GLN A 126 12.59 -34.87 60.79
C GLN A 126 11.40 -35.70 61.31
N GLY A 127 10.68 -36.36 60.39
CA GLY A 127 9.66 -37.32 60.79
C GLY A 127 10.29 -38.41 61.64
#